data_AF-A0A2J6MR70-F1
#
_entry.id   AF-A0A2J6MR70-F1
#
_cell.length_a   1.000
_cell.length_b   1.000
_cell.length_c   1.000
_cell.angle_alpha   90.00
_cell.angle_beta   90.00
_cell.angle_gamma   90.00
#
_symmetry.space_group_name_H-M   'P 1'
#
loop_
_entity.id
_entity.type
_entity.pdbx_description
1 polymer ?
#
loop_
_entity_poly.entity_id
_entity_poly.type
_entity_poly.pdbx_seq_one_letter_code
_entity_poly.pdbx_strand_id
1 'polypeptide(L)'
;MKQTDVSASDRSIVVRGCRISEPIPQPWGSACRIVEWIDSEGRISRRVVAEDVTAAQVRSTIAHHVEGRRHVLYDDERAPRQTLPRR
;
A
#
# COMPACT_ATOMS: atom_id res chain seq x y z
N MET A 1 11.82 -15.55 -21.88
CA MET A 1 10.89 -15.68 -20.74
C MET A 1 9.68 -14.82 -21.04
N LYS A 2 8.48 -15.42 -21.16
CA LYS A 2 7.25 -14.67 -21.45
C LYS A 2 6.76 -14.02 -20.16
N GLN A 3 6.73 -12.70 -20.12
CA GLN A 3 6.13 -11.92 -19.03
C GLN A 3 4.62 -11.96 -19.25
N THR A 4 3.93 -12.76 -18.44
CA THR A 4 2.47 -12.79 -18.42
C THR A 4 2.01 -11.51 -17.73
N ASP A 5 1.59 -10.54 -18.54
CA ASP A 5 0.92 -9.33 -18.08
C ASP A 5 -0.44 -9.76 -17.51
N VAL A 6 -0.48 -10.03 -16.20
CA VAL A 6 -1.74 -10.28 -15.50
C VAL A 6 -2.41 -8.92 -15.43
N SER A 7 -3.29 -8.66 -16.41
CA SER A 7 -4.15 -7.49 -16.43
C SER A 7 -4.75 -7.33 -15.03
N ALA A 8 -4.56 -6.15 -14.43
CA ALA A 8 -5.15 -5.77 -13.16
C ALA A 8 -6.67 -5.84 -13.30
N SER A 9 -7.21 -7.04 -13.09
CA SER A 9 -8.63 -7.31 -13.05
C SER A 9 -9.19 -6.47 -11.90
N ASP A 10 -10.38 -5.91 -12.12
CA ASP A 10 -11.15 -4.99 -11.28
C ASP A 10 -11.53 -5.61 -9.92
N ARG A 11 -10.52 -6.06 -9.19
CA ARG A 11 -10.63 -6.72 -7.90
C ARG A 11 -10.79 -5.61 -6.87
N SER A 12 -12.02 -5.41 -6.43
CA SER A 12 -12.31 -4.62 -5.24
C SER A 12 -11.49 -5.15 -4.06
N ILE A 13 -10.47 -4.40 -3.63
CA ILE A 13 -9.67 -4.74 -2.45
C ILE A 13 -10.48 -4.41 -1.19
N VAL A 14 -10.62 -5.38 -0.28
CA VAL A 14 -11.21 -5.16 1.03
C VAL A 14 -10.10 -4.71 1.98
N VAL A 15 -10.21 -3.47 2.46
CA VAL A 15 -9.26 -2.87 3.39
C VAL A 15 -9.78 -2.99 4.82
N ARG A 16 -8.97 -3.56 5.73
CA ARG A 16 -9.28 -3.63 7.16
C ARG A 16 -8.82 -2.40 7.94
N GLY A 17 -7.87 -1.65 7.38
CA GLY A 17 -7.41 -0.38 7.95
C GLY A 17 -6.60 0.40 6.94
N CYS A 18 -6.73 1.71 6.94
CA CYS A 18 -5.99 2.63 6.09
C CYS A 18 -5.56 3.83 6.92
N ARG A 19 -4.31 4.26 6.78
CA ARG A 19 -3.84 5.52 7.35
C ARG A 19 -3.02 6.31 6.33
N ILE A 20 -2.98 7.61 6.56
CA ILE A 20 -2.20 8.56 5.76
C ILE A 20 -1.26 9.26 6.74
N SER A 21 0.01 9.38 6.37
CA SER A 21 0.97 10.12 7.18
C SER A 21 0.69 11.62 7.18
N GLU A 22 1.33 12.31 8.12
CA GLU A 22 1.58 13.75 7.97
C GLU A 22 2.40 14.01 6.68
N PRO A 23 2.35 15.23 6.12
CA PRO A 23 3.21 15.64 5.01
C PRO A 23 4.68 15.42 5.35
N ILE A 24 5.40 14.80 4.42
CA ILE A 24 6.84 14.56 4.49
C ILE A 24 7.51 15.51 3.51
N PRO A 25 8.25 16.52 3.99
CA PRO A 25 8.98 17.43 3.11
C PRO A 25 10.02 16.62 2.32
N GLN A 26 10.07 16.86 1.01
CA GLN A 26 11.07 16.23 0.15
C GLN A 26 12.30 17.14 0.04
N PRO A 27 13.51 16.58 -0.12
CA PRO A 27 14.72 17.36 -0.35
C PRO A 27 14.60 18.28 -1.57
N TRP A 28 13.83 17.86 -2.57
CA TRP A 28 13.54 18.60 -3.79
C TRP A 28 12.10 18.30 -4.24
N GLY A 29 11.41 19.29 -4.79
CA GLY A 29 10.02 19.17 -5.22
C GLY A 29 8.99 19.33 -4.10
N SER A 30 7.72 19.02 -4.41
CA SER A 30 6.62 19.12 -3.46
C SER A 30 6.70 18.06 -2.37
N ALA A 31 6.11 18.34 -1.20
CA ALA A 31 5.99 17.35 -0.15
C ALA A 31 5.12 16.17 -0.61
N CYS A 32 5.25 15.05 0.10
CA CYS A 32 4.47 13.86 -0.18
C CYS A 32 3.82 13.33 1.09
N ARG A 33 2.88 12.41 0.94
CA ARG A 33 2.33 11.61 2.05
C ARG A 33 2.51 10.14 1.73
N ILE A 34 2.52 9.32 2.79
CA ILE A 34 2.50 7.86 2.66
C ILE A 34 1.09 7.40 3.01
N VAL A 35 0.44 6.75 2.05
CA VAL A 35 -0.75 5.93 2.29
C VAL A 35 -0.29 4.53 2.61
N GLU A 36 -0.77 3.98 3.70
CA GLU A 36 -0.57 2.57 4.02
C GLU A 36 -1.87 1.92 4.48
N TRP A 37 -2.08 0.68 4.05
CA TRP A 37 -3.30 -0.04 4.31
C TRP A 37 -3.03 -1.51 4.58
N ILE A 38 -3.97 -2.14 5.28
CA ILE A 38 -4.00 -3.57 5.54
C ILE A 38 -5.15 -4.19 4.77
N ASP A 39 -4.86 -5.21 3.98
CA ASP A 39 -5.87 -6.00 3.28
C ASP A 39 -6.59 -7.00 4.20
N SER A 40 -7.57 -7.72 3.64
CA SER A 40 -8.29 -8.78 4.35
C SER A 40 -7.38 -9.91 4.85
N GLU A 41 -6.24 -10.16 4.19
CA GLU A 41 -5.29 -11.21 4.55
C GLU A 41 -4.32 -10.78 5.67
N GLY A 42 -4.22 -9.48 5.96
CA GLY A 42 -3.29 -8.95 6.93
C GLY A 42 -1.94 -8.54 6.41
N ARG A 43 -1.86 -8.25 5.11
CA ARG A 43 -0.67 -7.69 4.48
C ARG A 43 -0.75 -6.18 4.51
N ILE A 44 0.36 -5.54 4.90
CA ILE A 44 0.54 -4.10 4.75
C ILE A 44 1.07 -3.79 3.36
N SER A 45 0.38 -2.90 2.67
CA SER A 45 0.83 -2.27 1.43
C SER A 45 0.99 -0.77 1.64
N ARG A 46 1.93 -0.15 0.91
CA ARG A 46 2.28 1.27 1.05
C ARG A 46 2.44 1.93 -0.31
N ARG A 47 1.99 3.18 -0.44
CA ARG A 47 2.27 4.03 -1.59
C ARG A 47 2.54 5.47 -1.18
N VAL A 48 3.48 6.08 -1.89
CA VAL A 48 3.71 7.53 -1.84
C VAL A 48 2.69 8.20 -2.75
N VAL A 49 2.09 9.29 -2.25
CA VAL A 49 1.12 10.13 -2.95
C VAL A 49 1.48 11.60 -2.74
N ALA A 50 0.89 12.49 -3.53
CA ALA A 50 1.06 13.93 -3.37
C ALA A 50 0.56 14.42 -2.00
N GLU A 51 1.07 15.57 -1.55
CA GLU A 51 0.67 16.18 -0.27
C GLU A 51 -0.83 16.49 -0.19
N ASP A 52 -1.41 16.96 -1.29
CA ASP A 52 -2.81 17.41 -1.41
C ASP A 52 -3.75 16.30 -1.90
N VAL A 53 -3.34 15.04 -1.76
CA VAL A 53 -4.12 13.88 -2.19
C VAL A 53 -5.53 13.90 -1.58
N THR A 54 -6.53 13.68 -2.43
CA THR A 54 -7.93 13.55 -2.00
C THR A 54 -8.24 12.12 -1.59
N ALA A 55 -9.28 11.94 -0.76
CA ALA A 55 -9.75 10.61 -0.38
C ALA A 55 -10.14 9.74 -1.59
N ALA A 56 -10.65 10.34 -2.68
CA ALA A 56 -10.98 9.62 -3.91
C ALA A 56 -9.73 9.09 -4.62
N GLN A 57 -8.68 9.92 -4.70
CA GLN A 57 -7.39 9.50 -5.26
C GLN A 57 -6.72 8.42 -4.40
N VAL A 58 -6.86 8.48 -3.08
CA VAL A 58 -6.38 7.41 -2.18
C VAL A 58 -7.09 6.10 -2.48
N ARG A 59 -8.43 6.11 -2.57
CA ARG A 59 -9.20 4.90 -2.93
C ARG A 59 -8.77 4.34 -4.28
N SER A 60 -8.62 5.20 -5.29
CA SER A 60 -8.13 4.80 -6.62
C SER A 60 -6.72 4.20 -6.55
N THR A 61 -5.82 4.81 -5.79
CA THR A 61 -4.44 4.31 -5.59
C THR A 61 -4.43 2.91 -4.99
N ILE A 62 -5.30 2.64 -4.02
CA ILE A 62 -5.42 1.33 -3.38
C ILE A 62 -6.03 0.32 -4.34
N ALA A 63 -7.11 0.68 -5.05
CA ALA A 63 -7.82 -0.21 -5.98
C ALA A 63 -6.94 -0.69 -7.14
N HIS A 64 -6.05 0.19 -7.65
CA HIS A 64 -5.15 -0.13 -8.76
C HIS A 64 -3.76 -0.56 -8.30
N HIS A 65 -3.56 -0.81 -6.99
CA HIS A 65 -2.28 -1.24 -6.49
C HIS A 65 -1.96 -2.67 -6.95
N VAL A 66 -0.85 -2.81 -7.69
CA VAL A 66 -0.29 -4.12 -8.01
C VAL A 66 0.77 -4.46 -6.98
N GLU A 67 0.56 -5.54 -6.23
CA GLU A 67 1.53 -6.03 -5.26
C GLU A 67 2.80 -6.52 -5.97
N GLY A 68 3.96 -6.07 -5.47
CA GLY A 68 5.25 -6.57 -5.92
C GLY A 68 5.53 -7.99 -5.45
N ARG A 69 6.59 -8.61 -5.98
CA ARG A 69 7.06 -9.90 -5.46
C ARG A 69 7.47 -9.75 -4.01
N ARG A 70 6.86 -10.55 -3.14
CA ARG A 70 7.26 -10.65 -1.74
C ARG A 70 8.39 -11.65 -1.59
N HIS A 71 9.47 -11.23 -0.96
CA HIS A 71 10.58 -12.10 -0.56
C HIS A 71 10.39 -12.41 0.92
N VAL A 72 10.30 -13.70 1.26
CA VAL A 72 10.04 -14.22 2.61
C VAL A 72 11.10 -15.27 2.88
N LEU A 73 11.75 -15.23 4.05
CA LEU A 73 12.68 -16.25 4.50
C LEU A 73 11.93 -17.35 5.28
N TYR A 74 12.57 -18.51 5.45
CA TYR A 74 11.94 -19.67 6.08
C TYR A 74 11.51 -19.41 7.53
N ASP A 75 12.26 -18.57 8.25
CA ASP A 75 11.97 -18.16 9.62
C ASP A 75 10.88 -17.07 9.73
N ASP A 76 10.54 -16.38 8.63
CA ASP A 76 9.47 -15.37 8.59
C ASP A 76 8.06 -15.99 8.63
N GLU A 77 7.91 -17.30 8.39
CA GLU A 77 6.59 -17.97 8.32
C GLU A 77 5.78 -17.88 9.61
N ARG A 78 6.43 -17.63 10.75
CA ARG A 78 5.79 -17.47 12.06
C ARG A 78 5.51 -16.01 12.43
N ALA A 79 5.71 -15.06 11.52
CA ALA A 79 5.48 -13.66 11.82
C ALA A 79 4.01 -13.39 12.15
N PRO A 80 3.70 -12.63 13.21
CA PRO A 80 2.33 -12.26 13.53
C PRO A 80 1.69 -11.45 12.40
N ARG A 81 0.35 -11.49 12.33
CA ARG A 81 -0.40 -10.63 11.41
C ARG A 81 0.02 -9.17 11.61
N GLN A 82 0.33 -8.50 10.51
CA GLN A 82 0.75 -7.11 10.57
C GLN A 82 -0.43 -6.24 11.04
N THR A 83 -0.12 -5.25 11.86
CA THR A 83 -1.07 -4.25 12.35
C THR A 83 -0.56 -2.86 12.01
N LEU A 84 -1.47 -1.91 11.76
CA LEU A 84 -1.07 -0.52 11.66
C LEU A 84 -0.85 -0.02 13.09
N PRO A 85 0.34 0.52 13.41
CA PRO A 85 0.58 1.13 14.71
C PRO A 85 -0.49 2.20 14.99
N ARG A 86 -1.08 2.14 16.19
CA ARG A 86 -1.99 3.18 16.69
C ARG A 86 -1.13 4.39 17.05
N ARG A 87 -1.52 5.58 16.57
CA ARG A 87 -0.98 6.85 17.06
C ARG A 87 -1.77 7.31 18.26
#